data_AF-A0A158IPJ8-F1
#
_entry.id   AF-A0A158IPJ8-F1
#
_cell.length_a   1.000
_cell.length_b   1.000
_cell.length_c   1.000
_cell.angle_alpha   90.00
_cell.angle_beta   90.00
_cell.angle_gamma   90.00
#
_symmetry.space_group_name_H-M   'P 1'
#
loop_
_entity.id
_entity.type
_entity.pdbx_description
1 polymer ?
#
loop_
_entity_poly.entity_id
_entity_poly.type
_entity_poly.pdbx_seq_one_letter_code
_entity_poly.pdbx_strand_id
1 'polypeptide(L)'
;MQNILQAHPAGTIDPVFAANGQMDLGALQAIRESSRSGEIKVLGLDGQKEEFEAIRADGTTVWARLNETLDIVPTRVSFGPRG
;
A
#
# COMPACT_ATOMS: atom_id res chain seq x y z
N MET A 1 12.86 -0.06 -4.07
CA MET A 1 12.48 -0.94 -2.94
C MET A 1 13.37 -2.18 -2.82
N GLN A 2 13.65 -2.91 -3.90
CA GLN A 2 14.47 -4.15 -3.87
C GLN A 2 15.78 -4.03 -3.09
N ASN A 3 16.59 -2.99 -3.33
CA ASN A 3 17.85 -2.78 -2.58
C ASN A 3 17.62 -2.58 -1.07
N ILE A 4 16.54 -1.92 -0.67
CA ILE A 4 16.19 -1.71 0.75
C ILE A 4 15.82 -3.06 1.37
N LEU A 5 15.01 -3.87 0.69
CA LEU A 5 14.59 -5.20 1.17
C LEU A 5 15.76 -6.16 1.34
N GLN A 6 16.79 -6.05 0.50
CA GLN A 6 18.01 -6.86 0.59
C GLN A 6 18.95 -6.37 1.71
N ALA A 7 19.03 -5.06 1.93
CA ALA A 7 19.91 -4.47 2.92
C ALA A 7 19.38 -4.56 4.36
N HIS A 8 18.06 -4.70 4.54
CA HIS A 8 17.41 -4.70 5.85
C HIS A 8 16.71 -6.03 6.13
N PRO A 9 16.98 -6.69 7.28
CA PRO A 9 16.32 -7.95 7.64
C PRO A 9 14.81 -7.77 7.90
N ALA A 10 14.08 -8.88 7.91
CA ALA A 10 12.66 -8.91 8.24
C ALA A 10 12.39 -8.31 9.64
N GLY A 11 11.31 -7.53 9.74
CA GLY A 11 10.87 -6.84 10.95
C GLY A 11 11.58 -5.52 11.25
N THR A 12 12.48 -5.05 10.37
CA THR A 12 13.26 -3.81 10.61
C THR A 12 12.88 -2.65 9.72
N ILE A 13 11.95 -2.86 8.80
CA ILE A 13 11.46 -1.81 7.90
C ILE A 13 10.13 -1.29 8.45
N ASP A 14 10.14 -0.02 8.84
CA ASP A 14 8.93 0.76 9.14
C ASP A 14 8.07 1.01 7.88
N PRO A 15 6.84 1.54 8.01
CA PRO A 15 5.99 1.78 6.86
C PRO A 15 6.66 2.61 5.76
N VAL A 16 6.50 2.16 4.51
CA VAL A 16 7.06 2.83 3.33
C VAL A 16 6.05 3.85 2.80
N PHE A 17 6.48 5.09 2.65
CA PHE A 17 5.69 6.13 2.00
C PHE A 17 6.02 6.21 0.50
N ALA A 18 5.00 6.05 -0.33
CA ALA A 18 5.06 6.18 -1.78
C ALA A 18 4.40 7.49 -2.22
N ALA A 19 5.17 8.34 -2.89
CA ALA A 19 4.74 9.69 -3.25
C ALA A 19 3.74 9.74 -4.42
N ASN A 20 3.56 8.63 -5.16
CA ASN A 20 2.60 8.49 -6.24
C ASN A 20 2.20 7.02 -6.40
N GLY A 21 1.13 6.76 -7.14
CA GLY A 21 0.54 5.42 -7.27
C GLY A 21 1.44 4.41 -7.97
N GLN A 22 2.25 4.85 -8.94
CA GLN A 22 3.21 3.95 -9.61
C GLN A 22 4.33 3.50 -8.67
N MET A 23 4.79 4.37 -7.76
CA MET A 23 5.75 4.02 -6.73
C MET A 23 5.16 3.04 -5.71
N ASP A 24 3.88 3.20 -5.35
CA ASP A 24 3.17 2.29 -4.45
C ASP A 24 3.11 0.88 -5.07
N LEU A 25 2.60 0.78 -6.30
CA LEU A 25 2.51 -0.49 -7.03
C LEU A 25 3.88 -1.17 -7.18
N GLY A 26 4.93 -0.40 -7.49
CA GLY A 26 6.29 -0.92 -7.60
C GLY A 26 6.86 -1.38 -6.25
N ALA A 27 6.55 -0.68 -5.16
CA ALA A 27 6.95 -1.10 -3.81
C ALA A 27 6.24 -2.39 -3.39
N LEU A 28 4.93 -2.48 -3.61
CA LEU A 28 4.15 -3.68 -3.33
C LEU A 28 4.64 -4.89 -4.12
N GLN A 29 4.93 -4.71 -5.41
CA GLN A 29 5.49 -5.79 -6.22
C GLN A 29 6.83 -6.29 -5.66
N ALA A 30 7.75 -5.38 -5.34
CA ALA A 30 9.04 -5.76 -4.76
C ALA A 30 8.90 -6.48 -3.40
N ILE A 31 7.97 -6.03 -2.55
CA ILE A 31 7.69 -6.66 -1.26
C ILE A 31 7.17 -8.09 -1.46
N ARG A 32 6.23 -8.29 -2.39
CA ARG A 32 5.71 -9.62 -2.75
C ARG A 32 6.80 -10.55 -3.27
N GLU A 33 7.61 -10.08 -4.20
CA GLU A 33 8.72 -10.85 -4.78
C GLU A 33 9.78 -11.23 -3.73
N SER A 34 9.94 -10.41 -2.68
CA SER A 34 10.83 -10.71 -1.55
C SER A 34 10.23 -11.63 -0.49
N SER A 35 9.01 -12.12 -0.66
CA SER A 35 8.27 -12.93 0.33
C SER A 35 8.07 -12.22 1.68
N ARG A 36 7.98 -10.88 1.66
CA ARG A 36 7.77 -10.03 2.85
C ARG A 36 6.39 -9.38 2.88
N SER A 37 5.44 -9.95 2.13
CA SER A 37 4.04 -9.53 2.16
C SER A 37 3.47 -9.57 3.57
N GLY A 38 2.69 -8.55 3.95
CA GLY A 38 2.10 -8.44 5.30
C GLY A 38 3.04 -7.95 6.40
N GLU A 39 4.35 -7.93 6.16
CA GLU A 39 5.34 -7.35 7.09
C GLU A 39 5.38 -5.83 6.98
N ILE A 40 5.44 -5.33 5.74
CA ILE A 40 5.71 -3.92 5.44
C ILE A 40 4.42 -3.29 4.91
N LYS A 41 3.93 -2.26 5.59
CA LYS A 41 2.81 -1.44 5.11
C LYS A 41 3.30 -0.39 4.13
N VAL A 42 2.56 -0.18 3.05
CA VAL A 42 2.83 0.90 2.10
C VAL A 42 1.73 1.96 2.20
N LEU A 43 2.14 3.23 2.18
CA LEU A 43 1.26 4.40 2.23
C LEU A 43 1.31 5.11 0.88
N GLY A 44 0.18 5.14 0.17
CA GLY A 44 0.02 5.82 -1.12
C GLY A 44 -0.91 7.04 -1.05
N LEU A 45 -0.84 7.91 -2.08
CA LEU A 45 -1.56 9.19 -2.13
C LEU A 45 -2.39 9.44 -3.41
N ASP A 46 -2.27 8.65 -4.49
CA ASP A 46 -2.89 8.98 -5.79
C ASP A 46 -4.28 8.36 -5.99
N GLY A 47 -4.48 7.11 -5.56
CA GLY A 47 -5.83 6.53 -5.45
C GLY A 47 -6.39 6.14 -6.82
N GLN A 48 -5.51 5.68 -7.69
CA GLN A 48 -5.85 5.06 -8.96
C GLN A 48 -6.58 3.74 -8.70
N LYS A 49 -7.33 3.30 -9.70
CA LYS A 49 -8.17 2.10 -9.60
C LYS A 49 -7.32 0.86 -9.26
N GLU A 50 -6.13 0.79 -9.84
CA GLU A 50 -5.17 -0.29 -9.69
C GLU A 50 -4.64 -0.38 -8.25
N GLU A 51 -4.45 0.75 -7.57
CA GLU A 51 -4.06 0.81 -6.15
C GLU A 51 -5.18 0.23 -5.26
N PHE A 52 -6.44 0.55 -5.55
CA PHE A 52 -7.58 -0.02 -4.83
C PHE A 52 -7.78 -1.52 -5.09
N GLU A 53 -7.49 -1.99 -6.31
CA GLU A 53 -7.51 -3.42 -6.64
C GLU A 53 -6.40 -4.17 -5.88
N ALA A 54 -5.20 -3.60 -5.80
CA ALA A 54 -4.11 -4.14 -5.00
C ALA A 54 -4.46 -4.22 -3.49
N ILE A 55 -5.12 -3.19 -2.94
CA ILE A 55 -5.62 -3.21 -1.55
C ILE A 55 -6.59 -4.37 -1.33
N ARG A 56 -7.54 -4.60 -2.25
CA ARG A 56 -8.53 -5.67 -2.11
C ARG A 56 -7.91 -7.06 -2.19
N ALA A 57 -6.84 -7.21 -2.97
CA ALA A 57 -6.13 -8.47 -3.11
C ALA A 57 -5.30 -8.79 -1.86
N ASP A 58 -4.54 -7.81 -1.35
CA ASP A 58 -3.45 -8.08 -0.40
C ASP A 58 -3.64 -7.43 0.98
N GLY A 59 -4.58 -6.50 1.17
CA GLY A 59 -4.88 -5.84 2.45
C GLY A 59 -3.72 -5.08 3.12
N THR A 60 -2.61 -4.90 2.41
CA THR A 60 -1.30 -4.46 2.97
C THR A 60 -1.04 -2.95 2.79
N THR A 61 -1.88 -2.26 2.01
CA THR A 61 -1.72 -0.83 1.72
C THR A 61 -2.78 -0.02 2.46
N VAL A 62 -2.36 1.09 3.07
CA VAL A 62 -3.25 2.08 3.67
C VAL A 62 -3.22 3.32 2.79
N TRP A 63 -4.38 3.79 2.35
CA TRP A 63 -4.47 4.92 1.43
C TRP A 63 -5.03 6.15 2.15
N ALA A 64 -4.36 7.29 2.02
CA ALA A 64 -4.78 8.57 2.58
C ALA A 64 -5.33 9.47 1.47
N ARG A 65 -6.62 9.80 1.54
CA ARG A 65 -7.24 10.76 0.61
C ARG A 65 -6.87 12.19 1.00
N LEU A 66 -6.14 12.90 0.14
CA LEU A 66 -5.97 14.36 0.24
C LEU A 66 -7.20 15.08 -0.35
N ASN A 67 -8.37 14.89 0.29
CA ASN A 67 -9.50 15.80 0.16
C ASN A 67 -10.39 15.64 1.41
N GLU A 68 -10.36 16.66 2.26
CA GLU A 68 -11.11 16.95 3.50
C GLU A 68 -11.24 15.89 4.61
N THR A 69 -10.86 14.62 4.42
CA THR A 69 -10.84 13.63 5.53
C THR A 69 -9.71 12.60 5.39
N LEU A 70 -8.85 12.52 6.40
CA LEU A 70 -7.82 11.49 6.51
C LEU A 70 -8.46 10.17 7.01
N ASP A 71 -8.94 9.34 6.09
CA ASP A 71 -9.40 7.98 6.43
C ASP A 71 -8.21 7.02 6.46
N ILE A 72 -7.61 6.82 7.64
CA ILE A 72 -6.63 5.75 7.85
C ILE A 72 -7.41 4.43 7.94
N VAL A 73 -7.69 3.79 6.81
CA VAL A 73 -8.52 2.56 6.76
C VAL A 73 -7.73 1.38 7.36
N PRO A 74 -8.12 0.80 8.51
CA PRO A 74 -7.52 -0.42 9.05
C PRO A 74 -8.35 -1.67 8.69
N THR A 75 -9.30 -1.54 7.75
CA THR A 75 -10.38 -2.46 7.32
C THR A 75 -11.76 -2.05 7.83
N ARG A 76 -12.52 -1.32 7.00
CA ARG A 76 -13.91 -1.68 6.65
C ARG A 76 -14.27 -1.02 5.31
N VAL A 77 -14.45 -1.85 4.30
CA VAL A 77 -14.94 -1.47 2.97
C VAL A 77 -16.47 -1.59 2.98
N SER A 78 -17.19 -0.52 2.66
CA SER A 78 -18.61 -0.56 2.30
C SER A 78 -18.82 0.17 0.97
N PHE A 79 -19.31 -0.57 -0.02
CA PHE A 79 -19.70 -0.02 -1.33
C PHE A 79 -21.17 0.40 -1.28
N GLY A 80 -21.44 1.69 -1.52
CA GLY A 80 -22.78 2.19 -1.85
C GLY A 80 -23.15 1.85 -3.31
N PRO A 81 -24.45 1.85 -3.66
CA PRO A 81 -24.91 1.36 -4.95
C PRO A 81 -24.37 2.22 -6.10
N ARG A 82 -23.89 1.54 -7.14
CA ARG A 82 -23.44 2.19 -8.37
C ARG A 82 -24.67 2.63 -9.16
N GLY A 83 -24.80 3.94 -9.37
CA GLY A 83 -25.64 4.51 -10.44
C GLY A 83 -24.96 4.37 -11.79
#